data_AF-A0A0C9X6G9-F1
#
_entry.id   AF-A0A0C9X6G9-F1
#
_cell.length_a   1.000
_cell.length_b   1.000
_cell.length_c   1.000
_cell.angle_alpha   90.00
_cell.angle_beta   90.00
_cell.angle_gamma   90.00
#
_symmetry.space_group_name_H-M   'P 1'
#
loop_
_entity.id
_entity.type
_entity.pdbx_description
1 polymer ?
#
loop_
_entity_poly.entity_id
_entity_poly.type
_entity_poly.pdbx_seq_one_letter_code
_entity_poly.pdbx_strand_id
1 'polypeptide(L)'
;MDVLGRIAISLREEYSPDKPRIPSPYIEYRSLPSLLEDFRLRLAGFLQAQSYHFMCSSNGVDGPPRALFGFDGEFSVVALDLDVPGRKADVEGEVLRLKGEVERLGRMQFSPKRMVSIFDFGIITRFVCMHKVPMLKPVVIQPGGAPTPAYSKTMQGELEISVLADKTHRFLPGQRTIVRFRLIG
;
A
#
# COMPACT_ATOMS: atom_id res chain seq x y z
N MET A 1 -23.68 -2.23 -9.15
CA MET A 1 -23.54 -1.60 -7.83
C MET A 1 -22.05 -1.54 -7.52
N ASP A 2 -21.53 -0.33 -7.32
CA ASP A 2 -20.11 -0.02 -7.26
C ASP A 2 -19.48 -0.45 -5.92
N VAL A 3 -18.18 -0.77 -5.92
CA VAL A 3 -17.43 -1.26 -4.74
C VAL A 3 -17.47 -0.25 -3.58
N LEU A 4 -17.54 1.04 -3.93
CA LEU A 4 -17.70 2.16 -2.99
C LEU A 4 -19.04 2.10 -2.24
N GLY A 5 -20.11 1.63 -2.89
CA GLY A 5 -21.43 1.49 -2.27
C GLY A 5 -21.47 0.39 -1.19
N ARG A 6 -20.68 -0.66 -1.34
CA ARG A 6 -20.60 -1.74 -0.32
C ARG A 6 -19.84 -1.31 0.92
N ILE A 7 -18.80 -0.48 0.76
CA ILE A 7 -18.05 0.10 1.88
C ILE A 7 -18.95 1.06 2.67
N ALA A 8 -19.73 1.92 1.99
CA ALA A 8 -20.64 2.86 2.64
C ALA A 8 -21.77 2.19 3.44
N ILE A 9 -22.29 1.04 2.99
CA ILE A 9 -23.35 0.32 3.71
C ILE A 9 -22.81 -0.36 4.98
N SER A 10 -21.57 -0.86 4.95
CA SER A 10 -20.96 -1.53 6.11
C SER A 10 -20.60 -0.58 7.27
N LEU A 11 -20.59 0.73 7.04
CA LEU A 11 -20.22 1.76 8.02
C LEU A 11 -21.42 2.35 8.77
N ARG A 12 -22.64 1.90 8.44
CA ARG A 12 -23.90 2.43 8.96
C ARG A 12 -24.53 1.60 10.08
N GLU A 13 -23.94 0.46 10.44
CA GLU A 13 -24.44 -0.31 11.58
C GLU A 13 -23.94 0.31 12.88
N GLU A 14 -24.89 0.82 13.67
CA GLU A 14 -24.69 1.06 15.10
C GLU A 14 -24.17 -0.24 15.72
N TYR A 15 -22.94 -0.17 16.25
CA TYR A 15 -22.30 -1.27 16.95
C TYR A 15 -23.19 -1.70 18.13
N SER A 16 -23.75 -2.92 18.05
CA SER A 16 -24.41 -3.59 19.18
C SER A 16 -23.38 -4.47 19.88
N PRO A 17 -23.19 -4.34 21.22
CA PRO A 17 -22.20 -5.12 21.97
C PRO A 17 -22.43 -6.64 21.92
N ASP A 18 -23.64 -7.08 21.56
CA ASP A 18 -24.02 -8.49 21.47
C ASP A 18 -23.74 -9.12 20.09
N LYS A 19 -23.32 -8.32 19.10
CA LYS A 19 -23.01 -8.83 17.76
C LYS A 19 -21.49 -9.05 17.60
N PRO A 20 -21.05 -10.23 17.11
CA PRO A 20 -19.67 -10.45 16.76
C PRO A 20 -19.17 -9.40 15.77
N ARG A 21 -17.93 -8.91 15.96
CA ARG A 21 -17.27 -8.01 15.00
C ARG A 21 -17.26 -8.67 13.62
N ILE A 22 -17.73 -7.94 12.60
CA ILE A 22 -17.57 -8.34 11.20
C ILE A 22 -16.06 -8.33 10.89
N PRO A 23 -15.48 -9.44 10.41
CA PRO A 23 -14.06 -9.50 10.06
C PRO A 23 -13.71 -8.44 9.02
N SER A 24 -12.54 -7.80 9.16
CA SER A 24 -12.08 -6.88 8.13
C SER A 24 -11.81 -7.63 6.82
N PRO A 25 -12.07 -7.02 5.63
CA PRO A 25 -11.60 -7.57 4.36
C PRO A 25 -10.07 -7.47 4.21
N TYR A 26 -9.37 -6.79 5.11
CA TYR A 26 -7.93 -6.59 5.09
C TYR A 26 -7.23 -7.47 6.14
N ILE A 27 -5.97 -7.80 5.89
CA ILE A 27 -5.15 -8.50 6.88
C ILE A 27 -4.94 -7.56 8.08
N GLU A 28 -5.32 -8.03 9.27
CA GLU A 28 -5.18 -7.28 10.51
C GLU A 28 -3.81 -7.55 11.13
N TYR A 29 -3.00 -6.50 11.25
CA TYR A 29 -1.68 -6.55 11.88
C TYR A 29 -1.75 -5.99 13.30
N ARG A 30 -1.01 -6.62 14.21
CA ARG A 30 -0.89 -6.18 15.61
C ARG A 30 -0.37 -4.75 15.78
N SER A 31 0.39 -4.24 14.81
CA SER A 31 1.06 -2.95 14.88
C SER A 31 1.58 -2.50 13.52
N LEU A 32 1.87 -1.20 13.40
CA LEU A 32 2.49 -0.62 12.22
C LEU A 32 3.83 -1.31 11.84
N PRO A 33 4.78 -1.56 12.76
CA PRO A 33 6.02 -2.27 12.42
C PRO A 33 5.77 -3.66 11.81
N SER A 34 4.81 -4.42 12.31
CA SER A 34 4.48 -5.74 11.74
C SER A 34 3.90 -5.64 10.33
N LEU A 35 3.06 -4.64 10.07
CA LEU A 35 2.54 -4.36 8.72
C LEU A 35 3.67 -3.98 7.76
N LEU A 36 4.55 -3.06 8.17
CA LEU A 36 5.66 -2.56 7.35
C LEU A 36 6.67 -3.67 7.02
N GLU A 37 6.92 -4.58 7.95
CA GLU A 37 7.83 -5.71 7.71
C GLU A 37 7.24 -6.70 6.70
N ASP A 38 5.96 -7.05 6.80
CA ASP A 38 5.31 -7.92 5.82
C ASP A 38 5.23 -7.24 4.44
N PHE A 39 4.93 -5.93 4.39
CA PHE A 39 5.01 -5.14 3.16
C PHE A 39 6.40 -5.24 2.51
N ARG A 40 7.47 -5.02 3.29
CA ARG A 40 8.86 -5.08 2.82
C ARG A 40 9.20 -6.45 2.25
N LEU A 41 8.85 -7.53 2.96
CA LEU A 41 9.12 -8.90 2.54
C LEU A 41 8.39 -9.25 1.24
N ARG A 42 7.09 -8.92 1.15
CA ARG A 42 6.27 -9.21 -0.03
C ARG A 42 6.72 -8.41 -1.25
N LEU A 43 7.03 -7.13 -1.08
CA LEU A 43 7.53 -6.29 -2.17
C LEU A 43 8.88 -6.81 -2.68
N ALA A 44 9.82 -7.12 -1.78
CA ALA A 44 11.12 -7.66 -2.17
C ALA A 44 10.98 -8.99 -2.94
N GLY A 45 10.14 -9.90 -2.43
CA GLY A 45 9.85 -11.17 -3.10
C GLY A 45 9.21 -10.98 -4.48
N PHE A 46 8.27 -10.04 -4.61
CA PHE A 46 7.66 -9.70 -5.90
C PHE A 46 8.68 -9.16 -6.90
N LEU A 47 9.50 -8.19 -6.52
CA LEU A 47 10.50 -7.59 -7.42
C LEU A 47 11.54 -8.63 -7.86
N GLN A 48 11.95 -9.50 -6.92
CA GLN A 48 12.83 -10.62 -7.23
C GLN A 48 12.18 -11.59 -8.22
N ALA A 49 10.95 -12.03 -7.97
CA ALA A 49 10.23 -12.93 -8.87
C ALA A 49 10.02 -12.32 -10.26
N GLN A 50 9.69 -11.03 -10.34
CA GLN A 50 9.55 -10.29 -11.59
C GLN A 50 10.88 -10.27 -12.38
N SER A 51 12.00 -10.07 -11.69
CA SER A 51 13.32 -10.07 -12.32
C SER A 51 13.69 -11.44 -12.91
N TYR A 52 13.37 -12.54 -12.22
CA TYR A 52 13.55 -13.90 -12.74
C TYR A 52 12.64 -14.20 -13.92
N HIS A 53 11.36 -13.85 -13.79
CA HIS A 53 10.37 -14.02 -14.86
C HIS A 53 10.82 -13.30 -16.14
N PHE A 54 11.32 -12.07 -16.00
CA PHE A 54 11.84 -11.29 -17.12
C PHE A 54 13.02 -11.98 -17.81
N MET A 55 13.97 -12.56 -17.06
CA MET A 55 15.08 -13.34 -17.64
C MET A 55 14.55 -14.52 -18.47
N CYS A 56 13.67 -15.33 -17.89
CA CYS A 56 13.14 -16.54 -18.56
C CYS A 56 12.23 -16.22 -19.76
N SER A 57 11.50 -15.09 -19.71
CA SER A 57 10.51 -14.73 -20.74
C SER A 57 11.11 -13.94 -21.91
N SER A 58 12.39 -13.57 -21.85
CA SER A 58 13.03 -12.70 -22.86
C SER A 58 13.32 -13.35 -24.22
N ASN A 59 12.71 -14.51 -24.52
CA ASN A 59 12.87 -15.26 -25.78
C ASN A 59 12.01 -14.75 -26.95
N GLY A 60 11.51 -13.51 -26.86
CA GLY A 60 11.15 -12.68 -28.02
C GLY A 60 9.95 -13.11 -28.84
N VAL A 61 8.75 -12.63 -28.48
CA VAL A 61 7.65 -12.28 -29.41
C VAL A 61 6.76 -11.19 -28.79
N ASP A 62 6.49 -11.27 -27.48
CA ASP A 62 5.71 -10.29 -26.74
C ASP A 62 6.60 -9.50 -25.76
N GLY A 63 6.32 -8.20 -25.59
CA GLY A 63 7.02 -7.35 -24.63
C GLY A 63 6.97 -7.89 -23.18
N PRO A 64 7.72 -7.29 -22.23
CA PRO A 64 7.74 -7.77 -20.86
C PRO A 64 6.31 -7.89 -20.29
N PRO A 65 5.94 -9.04 -19.71
CA PRO A 65 4.58 -9.28 -19.26
C PRO A 65 4.18 -8.25 -18.20
N ARG A 66 2.91 -7.85 -18.23
CA ARG A 66 2.33 -6.97 -17.21
C ARG A 66 2.43 -7.66 -15.85
N ALA A 67 3.02 -6.98 -14.90
CA ALA A 67 3.15 -7.42 -13.53
C ALA A 67 2.31 -6.51 -12.63
N LEU A 68 1.64 -7.15 -11.67
CA LEU A 68 0.81 -6.49 -10.68
C LEU A 68 1.25 -6.95 -9.31
N PHE A 69 1.63 -6.00 -8.46
CA PHE A 69 1.77 -6.20 -7.03
C PHE A 69 0.65 -5.50 -6.29
N GLY A 70 0.11 -6.18 -5.28
CA GLY A 70 -0.86 -5.63 -4.36
C GLY A 70 -0.52 -5.98 -2.92
N PHE A 71 -0.66 -4.99 -2.06
CA PHE A 71 -0.58 -5.14 -0.62
C PHE A 71 -1.77 -4.41 0.01
N ASP A 72 -2.49 -5.09 0.88
CA ASP A 72 -3.57 -4.52 1.67
C ASP A 72 -3.43 -4.99 3.11
N GLY A 73 -3.34 -4.04 4.04
CA GLY A 73 -3.20 -4.33 5.45
C GLY A 73 -3.83 -3.25 6.31
N GLU A 74 -4.26 -3.62 7.51
CA GLU A 74 -4.75 -2.68 8.50
C GLU A 74 -4.11 -2.91 9.87
N PHE A 75 -4.06 -1.85 10.67
CA PHE A 75 -3.78 -1.95 12.10
C PHE A 75 -4.64 -0.91 12.83
N SER A 76 -4.93 -1.18 14.10
CA SER A 76 -5.67 -0.25 14.96
C SER A 76 -4.83 0.14 16.16
N VAL A 77 -5.02 1.37 16.61
CA VAL A 77 -4.43 1.92 17.84
C VAL A 77 -5.53 2.51 18.71
N VAL A 78 -5.28 2.63 20.01
CA VAL A 78 -6.16 3.41 20.89
C VAL A 78 -5.98 4.88 20.56
N ALA A 79 -7.10 5.59 20.41
CA ALA A 79 -7.16 7.02 20.13
C ALA A 79 -7.64 7.79 21.37
N LEU A 80 -7.58 9.13 21.32
CA LEU A 80 -8.16 9.98 22.36
C LEU A 80 -9.68 10.13 22.20
N ASP A 81 -10.13 10.15 20.95
CA ASP A 81 -11.52 10.33 20.55
C ASP A 81 -11.79 9.65 19.20
N LEU A 82 -13.05 9.66 18.77
CA LEU A 82 -13.50 9.13 17.49
C LEU A 82 -13.57 10.21 16.38
N ASP A 83 -13.22 11.46 16.68
CA ASP A 83 -13.31 12.59 15.75
C ASP A 83 -12.04 12.69 14.89
N VAL A 84 -11.88 11.73 13.99
CA VAL A 84 -10.77 11.71 13.03
C VAL A 84 -10.78 12.95 12.11
N PRO A 85 -11.92 13.41 11.57
CA PRO A 85 -11.96 14.63 10.75
C PRO A 85 -11.54 15.90 11.51
N GLY A 86 -11.94 16.04 12.78
CA GLY A 86 -11.54 17.16 13.64
C GLY A 86 -10.03 17.22 13.90
N ARG A 87 -9.36 16.06 13.93
CA ARG A 87 -7.90 15.93 14.10
C ARG A 87 -7.11 15.87 12.78
N LYS A 88 -7.65 16.47 11.71
CA LYS A 88 -7.07 16.41 10.35
C LYS A 88 -5.56 16.68 10.29
N ALA A 89 -5.06 17.70 11.00
CA ALA A 89 -3.65 18.08 10.94
C ALA A 89 -2.74 16.97 11.50
N ASP A 90 -3.12 16.35 12.61
CA ASP A 90 -2.39 15.26 13.23
C ASP A 90 -2.43 14.01 12.33
N VAL A 91 -3.60 13.69 11.81
CA VAL A 91 -3.81 12.57 10.87
C VAL A 91 -2.96 12.78 9.61
N GLU A 92 -2.87 14.00 9.09
CA GLU A 92 -2.03 14.31 7.94
C GLU A 92 -0.54 14.08 8.27
N GLY A 93 -0.09 14.49 9.44
CA GLY A 93 1.27 14.22 9.92
C GLY A 93 1.57 12.71 10.01
N GLU A 94 0.64 11.92 10.54
CA GLU A 94 0.76 10.47 10.61
C GLU A 94 0.80 9.81 9.23
N VAL A 95 -0.07 10.23 8.31
CA VAL A 95 -0.12 9.76 6.92
C VAL A 95 1.20 10.06 6.21
N LEU A 96 1.75 11.26 6.37
CA LEU A 96 3.02 11.65 5.76
C LEU A 96 4.20 10.86 6.34
N ARG A 97 4.21 10.62 7.66
CA ARG A 97 5.20 9.75 8.30
C ARG A 97 5.13 8.33 7.76
N LEU A 98 3.93 7.78 7.62
CA LEU A 98 3.71 6.44 7.09
C LEU A 98 4.10 6.32 5.62
N LYS A 99 3.75 7.31 4.79
CA LYS A 99 4.26 7.45 3.42
C LYS A 99 5.78 7.38 3.39
N GLY A 100 6.46 8.14 4.26
CA GLY A 100 7.92 8.15 4.35
C GLY A 100 8.51 6.78 4.67
N GLU A 101 7.88 6.00 5.54
CA GLU A 101 8.28 4.62 5.83
C GLU A 101 8.11 3.70 4.62
N VAL A 102 6.98 3.81 3.89
CA VAL A 102 6.74 3.04 2.66
C VAL A 102 7.77 3.41 1.57
N GLU A 103 8.09 4.70 1.41
CA GLU A 103 9.14 5.18 0.50
C GLU A 103 10.50 4.59 0.85
N ARG A 104 10.87 4.66 2.13
CA ARG A 104 12.14 4.16 2.65
C ARG A 104 12.29 2.65 2.44
N LEU A 105 11.25 1.87 2.77
CA LEU A 105 11.27 0.42 2.64
C LEU A 105 11.18 -0.04 1.18
N GLY A 106 10.37 0.66 0.39
CA GLY A 106 10.17 0.37 -1.02
C GLY A 106 11.24 0.93 -1.96
N ARG A 107 12.18 1.73 -1.43
CA ARG A 107 13.20 2.46 -2.23
C ARG A 107 12.57 3.21 -3.40
N MET A 108 11.43 3.84 -3.15
CA MET A 108 10.64 4.56 -4.14
C MET A 108 10.28 5.94 -3.61
N GLN A 109 9.85 6.83 -4.50
CA GLN A 109 9.48 8.19 -4.14
C GLN A 109 8.15 8.54 -4.77
N PHE A 110 7.16 8.85 -3.94
CA PHE A 110 5.88 9.33 -4.40
C PHE A 110 5.91 10.82 -4.71
N SER A 111 5.02 11.23 -5.59
CA SER A 111 4.76 12.63 -5.88
C SER A 111 4.39 13.37 -4.59
N PRO A 112 4.82 14.64 -4.45
CA PRO A 112 4.28 15.51 -3.39
C PRO A 112 2.78 15.78 -3.59
N LYS A 113 2.27 15.65 -4.82
CA LYS A 113 0.84 15.76 -5.09
C LYS A 113 0.11 14.57 -4.49
N ARG A 114 -1.00 14.85 -3.82
CA ARG A 114 -1.86 13.87 -3.17
C ARG A 114 -3.32 14.25 -3.34
N MET A 115 -4.18 13.25 -3.34
CA MET A 115 -5.61 13.44 -3.25
C MET A 115 -6.04 13.14 -1.81
N VAL A 116 -6.82 14.04 -1.21
CA VAL A 116 -7.35 13.86 0.15
C VAL A 116 -8.87 13.87 0.06
N SER A 117 -9.51 12.90 0.69
CA SER A 117 -10.97 12.80 0.80
C SER A 117 -11.34 12.66 2.27
N ILE A 118 -12.26 13.50 2.74
CA ILE A 118 -12.72 13.55 4.13
C ILE A 118 -14.19 13.18 4.15
N PHE A 119 -14.60 12.38 5.12
CA PHE A 119 -15.98 11.94 5.36
C PHE A 119 -16.20 11.82 6.87
N ASP A 120 -17.45 11.59 7.28
CA ASP A 120 -17.90 11.71 8.67
C ASP A 120 -17.10 10.92 9.72
N PHE A 121 -16.43 9.84 9.29
CA PHE A 121 -15.71 8.92 10.18
C PHE A 121 -14.23 8.73 9.78
N GLY A 122 -13.67 9.57 8.91
CA GLY A 122 -12.26 9.42 8.55
C GLY A 122 -11.75 10.23 7.37
N ILE A 123 -10.49 9.94 7.04
CA ILE A 123 -9.70 10.62 6.02
C ILE A 123 -8.99 9.58 5.16
N ILE A 124 -9.13 9.69 3.85
CA ILE A 124 -8.38 8.89 2.86
C ILE A 124 -7.40 9.81 2.16
N THR A 125 -6.14 9.39 2.07
CA THR A 125 -5.10 10.08 1.30
C THR A 125 -4.49 9.14 0.29
N ARG A 126 -4.40 9.58 -0.97
CA ARG A 126 -3.78 8.83 -2.08
C ARG A 126 -2.57 9.54 -2.63
N PHE A 127 -1.53 8.75 -2.91
CA PHE A 127 -0.28 9.16 -3.53
C PHE A 127 0.03 8.29 -4.74
N VAL A 128 0.76 8.84 -5.70
CA VAL A 128 1.20 8.13 -6.90
C VAL A 128 2.70 8.28 -7.11
N CYS A 129 3.35 7.27 -7.69
CA CYS A 129 4.77 7.30 -8.03
C CYS A 129 5.06 6.62 -9.38
N MET A 130 6.21 6.95 -9.95
CA MET A 130 6.81 6.19 -11.05
C MET A 130 8.11 5.58 -10.53
N HIS A 131 8.18 4.26 -10.47
CA HIS A 131 9.29 3.53 -9.89
C HIS A 131 10.04 2.75 -10.98
N LYS A 132 11.36 2.96 -11.09
CA LYS A 132 12.22 2.20 -11.99
C LYS A 132 12.74 0.96 -11.28
N VAL A 133 12.27 -0.21 -11.70
CA VAL A 133 12.71 -1.50 -11.16
C VAL A 133 13.83 -2.05 -12.03
N PRO A 134 15.03 -2.33 -11.48
CA PRO A 134 16.08 -3.00 -12.23
C PRO A 134 15.67 -4.45 -12.53
N MET A 135 15.80 -4.86 -13.78
CA MET A 135 15.58 -6.25 -14.17
C MET A 135 16.93 -6.94 -14.38
N LEU A 136 17.00 -8.22 -14.02
CA LEU A 136 18.16 -9.04 -14.34
C LEU A 136 18.16 -9.32 -15.85
N LYS A 137 19.33 -9.26 -16.47
CA LYS A 137 19.59 -9.78 -17.82
C LYS A 137 20.80 -10.71 -17.75
N PRO A 138 20.83 -11.78 -18.56
CA PRO A 138 22.05 -12.55 -18.75
C PRO A 138 23.16 -11.61 -19.23
N VAL A 139 24.30 -11.58 -18.52
CA VAL A 139 25.49 -10.86 -18.96
C VAL A 139 26.09 -11.65 -20.13
N VAL A 140 25.95 -11.14 -21.35
CA VAL A 140 26.70 -11.67 -22.49
C VAL A 140 28.08 -11.04 -22.42
N ILE A 141 29.08 -11.78 -21.95
CA ILE A 141 30.49 -11.35 -21.98
C ILE A 141 30.93 -11.45 -23.45
N GLN A 142 30.75 -10.37 -24.22
CA GLN A 142 31.39 -10.26 -25.52
C GLN A 142 32.88 -9.94 -25.32
N PRO A 143 33.82 -10.64 -25.97
CA PRO A 143 35.24 -10.30 -25.89
C PRO A 143 35.45 -8.86 -26.39
N GLY A 144 35.83 -7.95 -25.49
CA GLY A 144 36.08 -6.53 -25.83
C GLY A 144 34.86 -5.62 -25.91
N GLY A 145 33.65 -6.09 -25.55
CA GLY A 145 32.42 -5.29 -25.59
C GLY A 145 32.20 -4.42 -24.33
N ALA A 146 31.71 -3.19 -24.52
CA ALA A 146 31.28 -2.32 -23.42
C ALA A 146 30.20 -3.01 -22.55
N PRO A 147 30.15 -2.75 -21.23
CA PRO A 147 29.21 -3.41 -20.33
C PRO A 147 27.76 -3.25 -20.79
N THR A 148 27.03 -4.37 -20.83
CA THR A 148 25.62 -4.44 -21.23
C THR A 148 24.78 -3.43 -20.41
N PRO A 149 23.92 -2.61 -21.04
CA PRO A 149 23.13 -1.61 -20.32
C PRO A 149 22.19 -2.27 -19.32
N ALA A 150 22.18 -1.76 -18.09
CA ALA A 150 21.23 -2.14 -17.05
C ALA A 150 19.79 -1.92 -17.57
N TYR A 151 19.03 -2.99 -17.72
CA TYR A 151 17.63 -2.87 -18.13
C TYR A 151 16.78 -2.53 -16.91
N SER A 152 15.94 -1.51 -17.04
CA SER A 152 14.98 -1.15 -16.01
C SER A 152 13.57 -1.12 -16.58
N LYS A 153 12.62 -1.59 -15.80
CA LYS A 153 11.19 -1.51 -16.09
C LYS A 153 10.59 -0.38 -15.26
N THR A 154 9.91 0.56 -15.91
CA THR A 154 9.17 1.59 -15.19
C THR A 154 7.79 1.05 -14.81
N MET A 155 7.46 1.14 -13.53
CA MET A 155 6.18 0.72 -12.96
C MET A 155 5.50 1.92 -12.30
N GLN A 156 4.18 2.01 -12.41
CA GLN A 156 3.35 3.00 -11.73
C GLN A 156 2.94 2.46 -10.37
N GLY A 157 3.20 3.23 -9.31
CA GLY A 157 2.79 2.90 -7.95
C GLY A 157 1.65 3.79 -7.46
N GLU A 158 0.76 3.22 -6.66
CA GLU A 158 -0.31 3.93 -5.94
C GLU A 158 -0.29 3.50 -4.48
N LEU A 159 -0.35 4.49 -3.58
CA LEU A 159 -0.45 4.29 -2.13
C LEU A 159 -1.71 5.01 -1.63
N GLU A 160 -2.64 4.25 -1.07
CA GLU A 160 -3.80 4.75 -0.33
C GLU A 160 -3.58 4.48 1.16
N ILE A 161 -3.68 5.53 1.98
CA ILE A 161 -3.70 5.44 3.43
C ILE A 161 -5.06 5.97 3.88
N SER A 162 -5.84 5.12 4.54
CA SER A 162 -7.14 5.48 5.10
C SER A 162 -7.04 5.45 6.62
N VAL A 163 -7.41 6.55 7.26
CA VAL A 163 -7.48 6.66 8.72
C VAL A 163 -8.94 6.84 9.11
N LEU A 164 -9.46 5.89 9.88
CA LEU A 164 -10.88 5.77 10.21
C LEU A 164 -11.06 5.70 11.73
N ALA A 165 -12.18 6.21 12.22
CA ALA A 165 -12.61 5.97 13.59
C ALA A 165 -12.89 4.46 13.77
N ASP A 166 -12.37 3.88 14.84
CA ASP A 166 -12.55 2.46 15.16
C ASP A 166 -13.36 2.29 16.44
N LYS A 167 -14.57 1.73 16.30
CA LYS A 167 -15.52 1.53 17.41
C LYS A 167 -15.57 0.09 17.89
N THR A 168 -14.60 -0.75 17.52
CA THR A 168 -14.67 -2.20 17.84
C THR A 168 -14.41 -2.51 19.29
N HIS A 169 -13.79 -1.61 20.04
CA HIS A 169 -13.68 -1.74 21.49
C HIS A 169 -14.77 -0.93 22.19
N ARG A 170 -15.46 -1.54 23.15
CA ARG A 170 -16.63 -0.94 23.83
C ARG A 170 -16.31 0.34 24.61
N PHE A 171 -15.14 0.40 25.23
CA PHE A 171 -14.80 1.44 26.20
C PHE A 171 -13.67 2.36 25.74
N LEU A 172 -12.97 1.99 24.67
CA LEU A 172 -11.77 2.69 24.24
C LEU A 172 -11.99 3.13 22.80
N PRO A 173 -11.95 4.44 22.51
CA PRO A 173 -11.99 4.89 21.14
C PRO A 173 -10.73 4.39 20.43
N GLY A 174 -10.90 3.87 19.22
CA GLY A 174 -9.80 3.42 18.39
C GLY A 174 -9.65 4.26 17.13
N GLN A 175 -8.49 4.14 16.51
CA GLN A 175 -8.20 4.65 15.19
C GLN A 175 -7.64 3.51 14.35
N ARG A 176 -8.33 3.20 13.25
CA ARG A 176 -7.92 2.19 12.29
C ARG A 176 -7.19 2.85 11.15
N THR A 177 -6.02 2.33 10.82
CA THR A 177 -5.25 2.74 9.65
C THR A 177 -5.19 1.59 8.66
N ILE A 178 -5.68 1.82 7.45
CA ILE A 178 -5.63 0.88 6.33
C ILE A 178 -4.60 1.38 5.34
N VAL A 179 -3.66 0.52 4.95
CA VAL A 179 -2.60 0.78 3.99
C VAL A 179 -2.80 -0.12 2.79
N ARG A 180 -2.98 0.49 1.62
CA ARG A 180 -3.15 -0.21 0.36
C ARG A 180 -2.13 0.29 -0.63
N PHE A 181 -1.31 -0.61 -1.14
CA PHE A 181 -0.30 -0.29 -2.13
C PHE A 181 -0.48 -1.15 -3.37
N ARG A 182 -0.33 -0.52 -4.54
CA ARG A 182 -0.34 -1.17 -5.84
C ARG A 182 0.90 -0.75 -6.62
N LEU A 183 1.50 -1.69 -7.34
CA LEU A 183 2.59 -1.42 -8.28
C LEU A 183 2.31 -2.17 -9.58
N ILE A 184 2.21 -1.43 -10.69
CA ILE A 184 1.72 -1.93 -11.98
C ILE A 184 2.71 -1.57 -13.08
N GLY A 185 3.08 -2.53 -13.93
CA GLY A 185 3.89 -2.27 -15.12
C GLY A 185 4.18 -3.51 -15.92
#